data_AF-A0A1E2WXH9-F1
#
_entry.id   AF-A0A1E2WXH9-F1
#
_cell.length_a   1.000
_cell.length_b   1.000
_cell.length_c   1.000
_cell.angle_alpha   90.00
_cell.angle_beta   90.00
_cell.angle_gamma   90.00
#
_symmetry.space_group_name_H-M   'P 1'
#
loop_
_entity.id
_entity.type
_entity.pdbx_description
1 polymer ?
#
loop_
_entity_poly.entity_id
_entity_poly.type
_entity_poly.pdbx_seq_one_letter_code
_entity_poly.pdbx_strand_id
1 'polypeptide(L)' 'MIQPPLTFEELDPLIFCQAWGLTYEEASKYLKIGARTLAAYACQGKVTRRNPSARVRALAAIQHNLWIREGKQPQDSKIL' A
#
# COMPACT_ATOMS: atom_id res chain seq x y z
N MET A 1 -17.32 -19.74 -10.54
CA MET A 1 -16.20 -20.01 -9.61
C MET A 1 -15.78 -18.67 -9.02
N ILE A 2 -16.08 -18.42 -7.75
CA ILE A 2 -15.65 -17.19 -7.07
C ILE A 2 -14.21 -17.46 -6.62
N GLN A 3 -13.23 -16.86 -7.29
CA GLN A 3 -11.84 -16.96 -6.82
C GLN A 3 -11.79 -16.32 -5.43
N PRO A 4 -11.25 -16.99 -4.39
CA PRO A 4 -11.04 -16.35 -3.11
C PRO A 4 -10.19 -15.09 -3.35
N PRO A 5 -10.51 -13.95 -2.71
CA PRO A 5 -9.75 -12.72 -2.93
C PRO A 5 -8.29 -13.03 -2.62
N LEU A 6 -7.41 -12.85 -3.61
CA LEU A 6 -5.97 -13.00 -3.48
C LEU A 6 -5.51 -12.15 -2.30
N THR A 7 -5.21 -12.80 -1.17
CA THR A 7 -4.67 -12.11 0.01
C THR A 7 -3.16 -11.98 -0.17
N PHE A 8 -2.65 -10.77 0.02
CA PHE A 8 -1.21 -10.52 0.00
C PHE A 8 -0.59 -10.78 1.37
N GLU A 9 0.59 -11.40 1.42
CA GLU A 9 1.42 -11.49 2.63
C GLU A 9 2.28 -10.23 2.82
N GLU A 10 2.81 -9.71 1.72
CA GLU A 10 3.55 -8.45 1.66
C GLU A 10 3.05 -7.60 0.48
N LEU A 11 2.98 -6.28 0.68
CA LEU A 11 2.58 -5.32 -0.34
C LEU A 11 3.46 -4.07 -0.22
N ASP A 12 3.95 -3.54 -1.33
CA ASP A 12 4.68 -2.27 -1.28
C ASP A 12 3.73 -1.15 -0.81
N PRO A 13 4.10 -0.34 0.20
CA PRO A 13 3.27 0.77 0.66
C PRO A 13 2.95 1.80 -0.45
N LEU A 14 3.80 1.95 -1.46
CA LEU A 14 3.51 2.81 -2.61
C LEU A 14 2.45 2.20 -3.52
N ILE A 15 2.49 0.87 -3.74
CA ILE A 15 1.43 0.15 -4.45
C ILE A 15 0.11 0.25 -3.67
N PHE A 16 0.16 0.16 -2.34
CA PHE A 16 -1.02 0.42 -1.51
C PHE A 16 -1.59 1.83 -1.72
N CYS A 17 -0.73 2.86 -1.73
CA CYS A 17 -1.18 4.23 -2.00
C CYS A 17 -1.86 4.34 -3.37
N GLN A 18 -1.22 3.79 -4.41
CA GLN A 18 -1.74 3.81 -5.78
C GLN A 18 -3.07 3.06 -5.90
N ALA A 19 -3.11 1.81 -5.42
CA ALA A 19 -4.29 0.93 -5.54
C ALA A 19 -5.55 1.58 -4.95
N TRP A 20 -5.39 2.40 -3.91
CA TRP A 20 -6.51 3.03 -3.21
C TRP A 20 -6.65 4.54 -3.49
N GLY A 21 -5.82 5.10 -4.37
CA GLY A 21 -5.81 6.52 -4.70
C GLY A 21 -5.53 7.43 -3.51
N LEU A 22 -4.67 6.99 -2.59
CA LEU A 22 -4.33 7.71 -1.38
C LEU A 22 -3.10 8.60 -1.60
N THR A 23 -3.16 9.81 -1.05
CA THR A 23 -1.98 10.63 -0.79
C THR A 23 -1.08 9.97 0.27
N TYR A 24 0.18 10.40 0.36
CA TYR A 24 1.09 9.88 1.39
C TYR A 24 0.63 10.27 2.80
N GLU A 25 0.02 11.44 2.96
CA GLU A 25 -0.60 11.90 4.20
C GLU A 25 -1.76 11.00 4.63
N GLU A 26 -2.62 10.58 3.71
CA GLU A 26 -3.72 9.67 4.00
C GLU A 26 -3.21 8.26 4.32
N ALA A 27 -2.33 7.72 3.49
CA ALA A 27 -1.71 6.41 3.71
C ALA A 27 -0.94 6.35 5.04
N SER A 28 -0.32 7.47 5.48
CA SER A 28 0.40 7.55 6.75
C SER A 28 -0.48 7.21 7.96
N LYS A 29 -1.76 7.59 7.91
CA LYS A 29 -2.73 7.36 8.98
C LYS A 29 -3.06 5.87 9.13
N TYR A 30 -3.14 5.16 8.01
CA TYR A 30 -3.46 3.74 7.99
C TYR A 30 -2.24 2.87 8.30
N LEU A 31 -1.10 3.18 7.70
CA LEU A 31 0.12 2.37 7.84
C LEU A 31 0.91 2.70 9.12
N LYS A 32 0.53 3.78 9.84
CA LYS A 32 1.22 4.30 11.03
C LYS A 32 2.70 4.59 10.77
N ILE A 33 2.99 5.13 9.59
CA ILE A 33 4.34 5.51 9.12
C ILE A 33 4.26 6.95 8.64
N GLY A 34 5.21 7.81 9.02
CA GLY A 34 5.17 9.22 8.62
C GLY A 34 5.14 9.41 7.10
N ALA A 35 4.34 10.37 6.61
CA ALA A 35 4.21 10.70 5.18
C ALA A 35 5.56 10.99 4.51
N ARG A 36 6.50 11.65 5.22
CA ARG A 36 7.87 11.89 4.75
C ARG A 36 8.64 10.60 4.45
N THR A 37 8.38 9.53 5.21
CA THR A 37 9.00 8.21 4.99
C THR A 37 8.41 7.53 3.76
N LEU A 38 7.09 7.65 3.54
CA LEU A 38 6.45 7.18 2.31
C LEU A 38 6.97 7.92 1.07
N ALA A 39 7.07 9.24 1.14
CA ALA A 39 7.67 10.06 0.07
C ALA A 39 9.14 9.67 -0.19
N ALA A 40 9.90 9.33 0.86
CA ALA A 40 11.27 8.85 0.71
C ALA A 40 11.36 7.50 -0.03
N TYR A 41 10.35 6.63 0.09
CA TYR A 41 10.28 5.39 -0.71
C TYR A 41 10.05 5.68 -2.20
N ALA A 42 9.27 6.72 -2.52
CA ALA A 42 8.98 7.10 -3.91
C ALA A 42 10.16 7.79 -4.62
N CYS A 43 11.03 8.47 -3.87
CA CYS A 43 12.20 9.16 -4.41
C CYS A 43 13.31 8.17 -4.86
N GLN A 44 13.20 7.63 -6.07
CA GLN A 44 14.16 6.68 -6.65
C GLN A 44 15.54 7.29 -7.05
N GLY A 45 15.77 8.60 -6.86
CA GLY A 45 16.84 9.32 -7.55
C GLY A 45 18.11 9.74 -6.79
N LYS A 46 18.20 9.66 -5.46
CA LYS A 46 19.37 10.25 -4.75
C LYS A 46 19.85 9.43 -3.55
N VAL A 47 20.89 8.60 -3.77
CA VAL A 47 21.90 8.09 -2.80
C VAL A 47 21.38 7.27 -1.58
N THR A 48 20.11 7.40 -1.22
CA THR A 48 19.46 6.76 -0.07
C THR A 48 18.21 6.05 -0.56
N ARG A 49 18.39 4.98 -1.34
CA ARG A 49 17.29 4.09 -1.72
C ARG A 49 16.78 3.43 -0.43
N ARG A 50 15.79 4.03 0.22
CA ARG A 50 15.13 3.42 1.38
C ARG A 50 14.08 2.47 0.83
N ASN A 51 14.32 1.18 0.99
CA ASN A 51 13.28 0.19 0.77
C ASN A 51 12.40 0.12 2.02
N PRO A 52 11.08 -0.04 1.87
CA PRO A 52 10.21 -0.33 2.99
C PRO A 52 10.64 -1.65 3.63
N SER A 53 10.67 -1.69 4.97
CA SER A 53 10.99 -2.91 5.70
C SER A 53 9.89 -3.95 5.53
N ALA A 54 10.20 -5.23 5.78
CA ALA A 54 9.21 -6.31 5.75
C ALA A 54 7.97 -5.99 6.61
N ARG A 55 8.17 -5.40 7.79
CA ARG A 55 7.07 -4.94 8.66
C ARG A 55 6.15 -3.93 7.97
N VAL A 56 6.72 -2.95 7.27
CA VAL A 56 5.94 -1.94 6.53
C VAL A 56 5.14 -2.59 5.41
N ARG A 57 5.77 -3.52 4.68
CA ARG A 57 5.09 -4.23 3.59
C ARG A 57 3.96 -5.14 4.10
N ALA A 58 4.17 -5.81 5.22
CA ALA A 58 3.14 -6.61 5.89
C ALA A 58 1.97 -5.74 6.35
N LEU A 59 2.22 -4.56 6.92
CA LEU A 59 1.15 -3.63 7.31
C LEU A 59 0.31 -3.16 6.12
N ALA A 60 0.95 -2.83 5.01
CA ALA A 60 0.25 -2.46 3.78
C ALA A 60 -0.61 -3.63 3.26
N ALA A 61 -0.09 -4.85 3.30
CA ALA A 61 -0.83 -6.04 2.89
C ALA A 61 -2.03 -6.32 3.81
N ILE A 62 -1.85 -6.25 5.13
CA ILE A 62 -2.92 -6.41 6.11
C ILE A 62 -4.05 -5.40 5.85
N GLN A 63 -3.70 -4.12 5.67
CA GLN A 63 -4.68 -3.07 5.45
C GLN A 63 -5.41 -3.24 4.11
N HIS A 64 -4.68 -3.60 3.06
CA HIS A 64 -5.25 -3.91 1.75
C HIS A 64 -6.27 -5.05 1.85
N ASN A 65 -5.85 -6.18 2.43
CA ASN A 65 -6.70 -7.37 2.57
C ASN A 65 -7.94 -7.08 3.43
N LEU A 66 -7.81 -6.26 4.46
CA LEU A 66 -8.93 -5.81 5.29
C LEU A 66 -9.97 -5.06 4.47
N TRP A 67 -9.55 -4.09 3.65
CA TRP A 67 -10.47 -3.32 2.82
C TRP A 67 -11.14 -4.14 1.72
N ILE A 68 -10.42 -5.09 1.11
CA ILE A 68 -11.03 -6.05 0.19
C ILE A 68 -12.11 -6.89 0.90
N ARG A 69 -11.84 -7.36 2.14
CA ARG A 69 -12.83 -8.09 2.94
C ARG A 69 -14.03 -7.25 3.36
N GLU A 70 -13.84 -5.94 3.55
CA GLU A 70 -14.93 -4.97 3.78
C GLU A 70 -15.75 -4.68 2.52
N GLY A 71 -15.40 -5.25 1.36
CA GLY A 71 -16.09 -5.02 0.09
C GLY A 71 -15.70 -3.71 -0.59
N LYS A 72 -14.63 -3.02 -0.13
CA LYS A 72 -14.08 -1.87 -0.84
C LYS A 72 -13.34 -2.35 -2.09
N GLN A 73 -13.41 -1.55 -3.14
CA GLN A 73 -12.70 -1.82 -4.39
C GLN A 73 -11.53 -0.86 -4.56
N PRO A 74 -10.33 -1.36 -4.93
CA PRO A 74 -9.24 -0.51 -5.36
C PRO A 74 -9.68 0.43 -6.47
N GLN A 75 -9.16 1.65 -6.50
CA GLN A 75 -9.42 2.58 -7.61
C GLN A 75 -8.88 2.05 -8.93
N ASP A 76 -7.76 1.31 -8.91
CA ASP A 76 -7.16 0.68 -10.09
C ASP A 76 -8.01 -0.48 -10.65
N SER A 77 -9.02 -0.97 -9.93
CA SER A 77 -9.94 -2.01 -10.42
C SER A 77 -10.86 -1.53 -11.55
N LYS A 78 -10.81 -0.24 -11.94
CA LYS A 78 -11.54 0.31 -13.08
C LYS A 78 -10.73 0.31 -14.40
N ILE A 79 -9.47 -0.13 -14.39
CA ILE A 79 -8.56 -0.01 -15.56
C ILE A 79 -8.10 -1.37 -16.12
N LEU A 80 -8.69 -2.50 -15.70
CA LEU A 80 -8.45 -3.81 -16.31
C LEU A 80 -9.73 -4.42 -16.89
#